data_AF-A0A0D2VG49-F1
#
_entry.id   AF-A0A0D2VG49-F1
#
_cell.length_a   1.000
_cell.length_b   1.000
_cell.length_c   1.000
_cell.angle_alpha   90.00
_cell.angle_beta   90.00
_cell.angle_gamma   90.00
#
_symmetry.space_group_name_H-M   'P 1'
#
loop_
_entity.id
_entity.type
_entity.pdbx_description
1 polymer ?
#
loop_
_entity_poly.entity_id
_entity_poly.type
_entity_poly.pdbx_seq_one_letter_code
_entity_poly.pdbx_strand_id
1 'polypeptide(L)'
;MSGLDRFEARKKSWSDLEETDLAVKKEPHSLRVPRSQCGGEVIKPLVSKQWFVTMQPLAEKALLAVEKGELTIIPERFEKIYNHWLTNIKDWCISRQLWWGHCIHVRYIVGKDCEEEYIVARSAEEALMKARDKYGKDVEVYQDPDVLDTWFSSALWPFSTLGWPDLLAEDFKRFYQTTMLETGHDILFFWVARMVMMGIEFTGTVPFSYVYLHGLIRDSQGRKMSKTLGNVIDPLDTIKVFGTDALRFTLALGTSGQDLNLSTERLTANKAFTNKL
;
A
#
# COMPACT_ATOMS: atom_id res chain seq x y z
N MET A 1 19.79 -20.40 -25.80
CA MET A 1 19.83 -19.44 -24.66
C MET A 1 19.01 -19.89 -23.44
N SER A 2 18.44 -21.10 -23.43
CA SER A 2 17.68 -21.60 -22.28
C SER A 2 18.58 -21.82 -21.06
N GLY A 3 18.13 -21.41 -19.87
CA GLY A 3 18.83 -21.65 -18.59
C GLY A 3 19.86 -20.59 -18.15
N LEU A 4 20.14 -19.56 -18.96
CA LEU A 4 21.09 -18.49 -18.60
C LEU A 4 20.45 -17.41 -17.71
N ASP A 5 21.25 -16.79 -16.83
CA ASP A 5 20.81 -15.56 -16.17
C ASP A 5 20.53 -14.47 -17.20
N ARG A 6 19.56 -13.59 -16.90
CA ARG A 6 19.09 -12.53 -17.80
C ARG A 6 20.20 -11.61 -18.29
N PHE A 7 21.18 -11.28 -17.46
CA PHE A 7 22.23 -10.34 -17.83
C PHE A 7 23.26 -11.02 -18.73
N GLU A 8 23.52 -12.31 -18.49
CA GLU A 8 24.36 -13.14 -19.35
C GLU A 8 23.67 -13.40 -20.69
N ALA A 9 22.39 -13.73 -20.67
CA ALA A 9 21.57 -13.91 -21.87
C ALA A 9 21.54 -12.65 -22.73
N ARG A 10 21.46 -11.46 -22.11
CA ARG A 10 21.54 -10.17 -22.83
C ARG A 10 22.91 -9.97 -23.49
N LYS A 11 24.01 -10.26 -22.79
CA LYS A 11 25.37 -10.15 -23.37
C LYS A 11 25.55 -11.11 -24.54
N LYS A 12 25.10 -12.35 -24.38
CA LYS A 12 25.15 -13.37 -25.44
C LYS A 12 24.30 -13.00 -26.65
N SER A 13 23.07 -12.54 -26.42
CA SER A 13 22.20 -12.06 -27.50
C SER A 13 22.83 -10.92 -28.29
N TRP A 14 23.57 -10.03 -27.61
CA TRP A 14 24.30 -8.96 -28.28
C TRP A 14 25.47 -9.50 -29.13
N SER A 15 26.25 -10.45 -28.60
CA SER A 15 27.32 -11.11 -29.36
C SER A 15 26.79 -11.80 -30.61
N ASP A 16 25.69 -12.53 -30.50
CA ASP A 16 25.06 -13.22 -31.63
C ASP A 16 24.59 -12.21 -32.72
N LEU A 17 24.13 -11.02 -32.32
CA LEU A 17 23.76 -9.94 -33.24
C LEU A 17 24.97 -9.28 -33.92
N GLU A 18 26.10 -9.17 -33.22
CA GLU A 18 27.37 -8.69 -33.79
C GLU A 18 27.94 -9.70 -34.79
N GLU A 19 27.87 -11.00 -34.49
CA GLU A 19 28.33 -12.08 -35.38
C GLU A 19 27.48 -12.22 -36.66
N THR A 20 26.19 -11.88 -36.58
CA THR A 20 25.24 -11.94 -37.71
C THR A 20 25.11 -10.63 -38.49
N ASP A 21 25.95 -9.63 -38.19
CA ASP A 21 25.92 -8.29 -38.81
C ASP A 21 24.55 -7.57 -38.70
N LEU A 22 23.77 -7.91 -37.67
CA LEU A 22 22.49 -7.28 -37.35
C LEU A 22 22.65 -6.13 -36.33
N ALA A 23 23.80 -6.03 -35.68
CA ALA A 23 24.11 -4.99 -34.70
C ALA A 23 24.64 -3.71 -35.37
N VAL A 24 23.81 -2.67 -35.47
CA VAL A 24 24.19 -1.40 -36.11
C VAL A 24 25.14 -0.54 -35.26
N LYS A 25 24.82 -0.35 -33.97
CA LYS A 25 25.56 0.56 -33.08
C LYS A 25 25.37 0.21 -31.62
N LYS A 26 26.43 0.39 -30.83
CA LYS A 26 26.40 0.34 -29.36
C LYS A 26 26.75 1.71 -28.79
N GLU A 27 25.87 2.26 -27.96
CA GLU A 27 26.09 3.56 -27.31
C GLU A 27 25.65 3.55 -25.84
N PRO A 28 26.30 4.33 -24.97
CA PRO A 28 25.91 4.45 -23.58
C PRO A 28 24.55 5.16 -23.49
N HIS A 29 23.60 4.53 -22.79
CA HIS A 29 22.26 5.09 -22.58
C HIS A 29 21.87 5.03 -21.10
N SER A 30 21.44 6.17 -20.55
CA SER A 30 21.00 6.27 -19.16
C SER A 30 19.51 5.89 -19.07
N LEU A 31 19.22 4.79 -18.38
CA LEU A 31 17.87 4.26 -18.21
C LEU A 31 17.38 4.44 -16.76
N ARG A 32 16.11 4.84 -16.61
CA ARG A 32 15.41 4.77 -15.34
C ARG A 32 14.82 3.36 -15.16
N VAL A 33 15.60 2.48 -14.55
CA VAL A 33 15.22 1.07 -14.36
C VAL A 33 14.35 0.92 -13.10
N PRO A 34 13.13 0.37 -13.19
CA PRO A 34 12.28 0.16 -12.03
C PRO A 34 12.86 -0.92 -11.13
N ARG A 35 12.78 -0.69 -9.81
CA ARG A 35 13.31 -1.60 -8.78
C ARG A 35 12.26 -1.89 -7.73
N SER A 36 12.32 -3.09 -7.16
CA SER A 36 11.54 -3.48 -6.00
C SER A 36 11.83 -2.52 -4.85
N GLN A 37 10.77 -2.03 -4.20
CA GLN A 37 10.92 -1.11 -3.07
C GLN A 37 11.60 -1.77 -1.87
N CYS A 38 11.33 -3.06 -1.63
CA CYS A 38 11.82 -3.77 -0.46
C CYS A 38 13.18 -4.44 -0.69
N GLY A 39 13.34 -5.16 -1.81
CA GLY A 39 14.57 -5.92 -2.11
C GLY A 39 15.56 -5.20 -3.05
N GLY A 40 15.12 -4.14 -3.74
CA GLY A 40 15.97 -3.35 -4.63
C GLY A 40 16.31 -4.01 -5.98
N GLU A 41 15.81 -5.22 -6.23
CA GLU A 41 16.04 -5.94 -7.48
C GLU A 41 15.29 -5.28 -8.65
N VAL A 42 15.81 -5.43 -9.86
CA VAL A 42 15.15 -4.93 -11.08
C VAL A 42 13.86 -5.70 -11.32
N ILE A 43 12.74 -4.97 -11.41
CA ILE A 43 11.42 -5.56 -11.67
C ILE A 43 11.35 -6.04 -13.11
N LYS A 44 10.72 -7.19 -13.32
CA LYS A 44 10.40 -7.72 -14.64
C LYS A 44 8.90 -7.84 -14.81
N PRO A 45 8.33 -7.26 -15.87
CA PRO A 45 6.96 -7.58 -16.24
C PRO A 45 6.92 -9.03 -16.75
N LEU A 46 6.07 -9.84 -16.14
CA LEU A 46 5.74 -11.20 -16.56
C LEU A 46 4.22 -11.29 -16.62
N VAL A 47 3.68 -11.93 -17.66
CA VAL A 47 2.26 -12.25 -17.71
C VAL A 47 2.02 -13.44 -16.79
N SER A 48 1.20 -13.23 -15.77
CA SER A 48 0.82 -14.24 -14.79
C SER A 48 -0.66 -14.05 -14.44
N LYS A 49 -1.35 -15.14 -14.15
CA LYS A 49 -2.73 -15.12 -13.65
C LYS A 49 -2.72 -14.63 -12.21
N GLN A 50 -3.54 -13.62 -11.91
CA GLN A 50 -3.57 -12.95 -10.61
C GLN A 50 -5.00 -12.44 -10.34
N TRP A 51 -5.32 -12.18 -9.08
CA TRP A 51 -6.58 -11.60 -8.65
C TRP A 51 -6.53 -10.08 -8.72
N PHE A 52 -7.51 -9.49 -9.42
CA PHE A 52 -7.63 -8.06 -9.58
C PHE A 52 -8.98 -7.55 -9.05
N VAL A 53 -8.95 -6.36 -8.47
CA VAL A 53 -10.16 -5.58 -8.14
C VAL A 53 -10.31 -4.46 -9.15
N THR A 54 -11.50 -4.36 -9.77
CA THR A 54 -11.83 -3.26 -10.67
C THR A 54 -11.98 -1.97 -9.89
N MET A 55 -11.05 -1.03 -10.11
CA MET A 55 -10.91 0.13 -9.23
C MET A 55 -11.72 1.34 -9.67
N GLN A 56 -12.05 1.45 -10.95
CA GLN A 56 -12.72 2.62 -11.51
C GLN A 56 -14.03 3.01 -10.79
N PRO A 57 -15.00 2.12 -10.55
CA PRO A 57 -16.25 2.50 -9.87
C PRO A 57 -16.03 2.89 -8.40
N LEU A 58 -15.01 2.32 -7.74
CA LEU A 58 -14.65 2.66 -6.38
C LEU A 58 -14.03 4.06 -6.31
N ALA A 59 -13.15 4.38 -7.28
CA ALA A 59 -12.49 5.66 -7.38
C ALA A 59 -13.46 6.80 -7.66
N GLU A 60 -14.46 6.58 -8.51
CA GLU A 60 -15.51 7.56 -8.80
C GLU A 60 -16.27 7.97 -7.53
N LYS A 61 -16.64 7.00 -6.68
CA LYS A 61 -17.29 7.28 -5.38
C LYS A 61 -16.40 8.11 -4.47
N ALA A 62 -15.10 7.82 -4.42
CA ALA A 62 -14.13 8.53 -3.59
C ALA A 62 -13.88 9.96 -4.09
N LEU A 63 -13.82 10.18 -5.40
CA LEU A 63 -13.71 11.51 -6.02
C LEU A 63 -14.94 12.37 -5.70
N LEU A 64 -16.14 11.80 -5.83
CA LEU A 64 -17.40 12.49 -5.50
C LEU A 64 -17.47 12.91 -4.03
N ALA A 65 -16.92 12.12 -3.12
CA ALA A 65 -16.91 12.45 -1.69
C ALA A 65 -16.08 13.70 -1.38
N VAL A 66 -14.96 13.89 -2.09
CA VAL A 66 -14.15 15.12 -2.00
C VAL A 66 -14.90 16.28 -2.64
N GLU A 67 -15.46 16.10 -3.84
CA GLU A 67 -16.21 17.13 -4.55
C GLU A 67 -17.41 17.67 -3.75
N LYS A 68 -18.12 16.79 -3.03
CA LYS A 68 -19.25 17.16 -2.16
C LYS A 68 -18.83 17.77 -0.81
N GLY A 69 -17.53 17.76 -0.48
CA GLY A 69 -17.03 18.22 0.80
C GLY A 69 -17.29 17.26 1.97
N GLU A 70 -17.66 16.00 1.71
CA GLU A 70 -17.78 14.96 2.74
C GLU A 70 -16.40 14.53 3.29
N LEU A 71 -15.36 14.71 2.46
CA LEU A 71 -13.96 14.45 2.79
C LEU A 71 -13.11 15.69 2.47
N THR A 72 -12.42 16.23 3.47
CA THR A 72 -11.48 17.35 3.31
C THR A 72 -10.03 16.88 3.49
N ILE A 73 -9.17 17.17 2.51
CA ILE A 73 -7.74 16.82 2.57
C ILE A 73 -6.91 18.05 2.95
N ILE A 74 -6.10 17.93 4.00
CA ILE A 74 -5.27 18.98 4.55
C ILE A 74 -3.79 18.55 4.44
N PRO A 75 -2.90 19.37 3.85
CA PRO A 75 -3.17 20.61 3.14
C PRO A 75 -3.88 20.43 1.79
N GLU A 76 -4.66 21.45 1.38
CA GLU A 76 -5.49 21.47 0.16
C GLU A 76 -4.72 21.09 -1.12
N ARG A 77 -3.41 21.40 -1.20
CA ARG A 77 -2.59 21.03 -2.36
C ARG A 77 -2.59 19.53 -2.68
N PHE A 78 -2.78 18.67 -1.67
CA PHE A 78 -2.81 17.22 -1.86
C PHE A 78 -4.13 16.74 -2.47
N GLU A 79 -5.17 17.55 -2.47
CA GLU A 79 -6.44 17.23 -3.11
C GLU A 79 -6.28 17.05 -4.63
N LYS A 80 -5.55 17.97 -5.29
CA LYS A 80 -5.25 17.84 -6.73
C LYS A 80 -4.45 16.57 -7.04
N ILE A 81 -3.53 16.22 -6.15
CA ILE A 81 -2.68 15.03 -6.25
C ILE A 81 -3.53 13.75 -6.08
N TYR A 82 -4.42 13.75 -5.10
CA TYR A 82 -5.39 12.70 -4.85
C TYR A 82 -6.30 12.50 -6.07
N ASN A 83 -6.96 13.58 -6.53
CA ASN A 83 -7.87 13.54 -7.66
C ASN A 83 -7.19 13.03 -8.93
N HIS A 84 -6.00 13.54 -9.26
CA HIS A 84 -5.24 13.10 -10.43
C HIS A 84 -4.91 11.60 -10.40
N TRP A 85 -4.58 11.06 -9.22
CA TRP A 85 -4.26 9.64 -9.08
C TRP A 85 -5.50 8.76 -9.24
N LEU A 86 -6.63 9.13 -8.64
CA LEU A 86 -7.89 8.40 -8.76
C LEU A 86 -8.49 8.44 -10.17
N THR A 87 -8.38 9.57 -10.88
CA THR A 87 -8.83 9.67 -12.29
C THR A 87 -8.09 8.70 -13.20
N ASN A 88 -6.81 8.41 -12.91
CA ASN A 88 -5.95 7.55 -13.74
C ASN A 88 -5.75 6.14 -13.16
N ILE A 89 -6.58 5.76 -12.19
CA ILE A 89 -6.42 4.50 -11.46
C ILE A 89 -6.51 3.30 -12.39
N LYS A 90 -5.71 2.26 -12.09
CA LYS A 90 -5.77 0.96 -12.75
C LYS A 90 -6.26 -0.09 -11.77
N ASP A 91 -6.74 -1.19 -12.32
CA ASP A 91 -7.19 -2.35 -11.54
C ASP A 91 -6.07 -2.83 -10.64
N TRP A 92 -6.45 -3.12 -9.40
CA TRP A 92 -5.51 -3.41 -8.34
C TRP A 92 -5.28 -4.92 -8.25
N CYS A 93 -4.06 -5.36 -8.54
CA CYS A 93 -3.63 -6.72 -8.25
C CYS A 93 -3.58 -6.93 -6.73
N ILE A 94 -4.48 -7.73 -6.19
CA ILE A 94 -4.60 -8.00 -4.75
C ILE A 94 -3.93 -9.32 -4.32
N SER A 95 -3.58 -10.20 -5.26
CA SER A 95 -2.88 -11.45 -4.93
C SER A 95 -1.37 -11.28 -4.84
N ARG A 96 -0.76 -12.01 -3.91
CA ARG A 96 0.69 -12.00 -3.64
C ARG A 96 1.18 -13.43 -3.41
N GLN A 97 2.27 -13.79 -4.06
CA GLN A 97 2.97 -15.07 -3.87
C GLN A 97 3.90 -14.97 -2.67
N LEU A 98 3.34 -14.65 -1.51
CA LEU A 98 4.04 -14.49 -0.24
C LEU A 98 3.53 -15.52 0.77
N TRP A 99 4.37 -15.86 1.74
CA TRP A 99 4.02 -16.78 2.82
C TRP A 99 3.24 -16.09 3.94
N TRP A 100 3.40 -14.77 4.08
CA TRP A 100 2.77 -13.98 5.13
C TRP A 100 1.66 -13.10 4.54
N GLY A 101 0.45 -13.30 5.03
CA GLY A 101 -0.74 -12.54 4.65
C GLY A 101 -2.01 -13.33 4.89
N HIS A 102 -3.16 -12.71 4.64
CA HIS A 102 -4.45 -13.42 4.70
C HIS A 102 -4.61 -14.24 3.43
N CYS A 103 -4.81 -15.55 3.54
CA CYS A 103 -5.05 -16.39 2.38
C CYS A 103 -6.31 -15.93 1.62
N ILE A 104 -6.24 -15.95 0.29
CA ILE A 104 -7.40 -15.66 -0.54
C ILE A 104 -8.44 -16.76 -0.33
N HIS A 105 -9.71 -16.37 -0.19
CA HIS A 105 -10.83 -17.28 0.09
C HIS A 105 -11.39 -17.91 -1.20
N VAL A 106 -10.48 -18.33 -2.07
CA VAL A 106 -10.76 -19.00 -3.33
C VAL A 106 -10.29 -20.44 -3.23
N ARG A 107 -11.11 -21.38 -3.70
CA ARG A 107 -10.75 -22.78 -3.82
C ARG A 107 -10.94 -23.27 -5.26
N TYR A 108 -9.99 -24.05 -5.73
CA TYR A 108 -9.98 -24.69 -7.04
C TYR A 108 -10.45 -26.14 -6.92
N ILE A 109 -10.92 -26.70 -8.03
CA ILE A 109 -11.38 -28.10 -8.11
C ILE A 109 -10.22 -28.99 -8.55
N VAL A 110 -9.97 -30.08 -7.81
CA VAL A 110 -8.92 -31.06 -8.18
C VAL A 110 -9.31 -31.80 -9.47
N GLY A 111 -8.34 -31.99 -10.37
CA GLY A 111 -8.55 -32.75 -11.62
C GLY A 111 -9.24 -31.98 -12.74
N LYS A 112 -9.53 -30.69 -12.54
CA LYS A 112 -9.99 -29.78 -13.59
C LYS A 112 -8.94 -28.73 -13.91
N ASP A 113 -9.15 -28.04 -15.03
CA ASP A 113 -8.38 -26.84 -15.31
C ASP A 113 -8.68 -25.81 -14.21
N CYS A 114 -7.72 -25.66 -13.29
CA CYS A 114 -7.85 -24.87 -12.08
C CYS A 114 -8.11 -23.39 -12.40
N GLU A 115 -7.91 -22.97 -13.65
CA GLU A 115 -7.75 -21.58 -14.00
C GLU A 115 -9.07 -20.88 -14.40
N GLU A 116 -10.16 -21.62 -14.62
CA GLU A 116 -11.48 -21.05 -14.94
C GLU A 116 -12.60 -21.48 -13.98
N GLU A 117 -12.40 -22.59 -13.26
CA GLU A 117 -13.39 -23.14 -12.34
C GLU A 117 -12.94 -23.01 -10.88
N TYR A 118 -13.37 -21.94 -10.23
CA TYR A 118 -13.08 -21.66 -8.83
C TYR A 118 -14.35 -21.37 -8.02
N ILE A 119 -14.24 -21.51 -6.71
CA ILE A 119 -15.31 -21.28 -5.74
C ILE A 119 -14.84 -20.28 -4.69
N VAL A 120 -15.65 -19.24 -4.49
CA VAL A 120 -15.44 -18.24 -3.44
C VAL A 120 -16.40 -18.51 -2.28
N ALA A 121 -15.87 -18.65 -1.07
CA ALA A 121 -16.66 -18.89 0.13
C ALA A 121 -15.93 -18.45 1.40
N ARG A 122 -16.68 -18.09 2.45
CA ARG A 122 -16.11 -17.58 3.71
C ARG A 122 -15.45 -18.67 4.54
N SER A 123 -15.87 -19.93 4.38
CA SER A 123 -15.28 -21.08 5.07
C SER A 123 -14.98 -22.24 4.12
N ALA A 124 -14.20 -23.22 4.60
CA ALA A 124 -13.90 -24.43 3.84
C ALA A 124 -15.14 -25.30 3.64
N GLU A 125 -16.00 -25.37 4.66
CA GLU A 125 -17.26 -26.11 4.64
C GLU A 125 -18.23 -25.49 3.62
N GLU A 126 -18.35 -24.17 3.61
CA GLU A 126 -19.19 -23.46 2.64
C GLU A 126 -18.70 -23.68 1.21
N ALA A 127 -17.39 -23.63 0.98
CA ALA A 127 -16.80 -23.90 -0.33
C ALA A 127 -17.09 -25.34 -0.79
N LEU A 128 -16.94 -26.32 0.10
CA LEU A 128 -17.19 -27.73 -0.21
C LEU A 128 -18.67 -27.99 -0.51
N MET A 129 -19.58 -27.35 0.22
CA MET A 129 -21.02 -27.44 -0.08
C MET A 129 -21.34 -26.88 -1.47
N LYS A 130 -20.83 -25.69 -1.81
CA LYS A 130 -20.98 -25.10 -3.16
C LYS A 130 -20.36 -25.97 -4.24
N ALA A 131 -19.22 -26.61 -3.94
CA ALA A 131 -18.57 -27.52 -4.87
C ALA A 131 -19.44 -28.73 -5.14
N ARG A 132 -19.99 -29.34 -4.09
CA ARG A 132 -20.82 -30.55 -4.18
C ARG A 132 -22.11 -30.32 -4.94
N ASP A 133 -22.71 -29.15 -4.75
CA ASP A 133 -23.93 -28.75 -5.46
C ASP A 133 -23.69 -28.65 -6.97
N LYS A 134 -22.52 -28.11 -7.39
CA LYS A 134 -22.19 -27.90 -8.79
C LYS A 134 -21.56 -29.12 -9.49
N TYR A 135 -20.76 -29.91 -8.78
CA TYR A 135 -19.90 -30.95 -9.36
C TYR A 135 -20.17 -32.37 -8.84
N GLY A 136 -21.07 -32.54 -7.86
CA GLY A 136 -21.39 -33.84 -7.28
C GLY A 136 -20.61 -34.15 -5.99
N LYS A 137 -20.95 -35.29 -5.36
CA LYS A 137 -20.51 -35.60 -3.99
C LYS A 137 -19.00 -35.85 -3.84
N ASP A 138 -18.35 -36.34 -4.90
CA ASP A 138 -16.95 -36.78 -4.90
C ASP A 138 -15.97 -35.67 -5.31
N VAL A 139 -16.42 -34.41 -5.33
CA VAL A 139 -15.56 -33.27 -5.66
C VAL A 139 -14.56 -33.00 -4.54
N GLU A 140 -13.29 -32.90 -4.92
CA GLU A 140 -12.21 -32.44 -4.04
C GLU A 140 -11.82 -31.01 -4.42
N VAL A 141 -11.57 -30.19 -3.41
CA VAL A 141 -11.19 -28.79 -3.58
C VAL A 141 -9.90 -28.47 -2.83
N TYR A 142 -9.07 -27.61 -3.39
CA TYR A 142 -7.86 -27.12 -2.74
C TYR A 142 -7.82 -25.59 -2.74
N GLN A 143 -7.16 -25.00 -1.75
CA GLN A 143 -7.14 -23.55 -1.57
C GLN A 143 -6.10 -22.87 -2.46
N ASP A 144 -6.42 -21.69 -2.98
CA ASP A 144 -5.46 -20.84 -3.67
C ASP A 144 -4.27 -20.53 -2.74
N PRO A 145 -3.02 -20.80 -3.17
CA PRO A 145 -1.84 -20.57 -2.33
C PRO A 145 -1.51 -19.08 -2.15
N ASP A 146 -2.12 -18.18 -2.92
CA ASP A 146 -1.86 -16.74 -2.83
C ASP A 146 -2.46 -16.12 -1.56
N VAL A 147 -1.77 -15.10 -1.07
CA VAL A 147 -2.23 -14.25 0.02
C VAL A 147 -2.65 -12.88 -0.51
N LEU A 148 -3.51 -12.20 0.25
CA LEU A 148 -3.94 -10.84 -0.02
C LEU A 148 -2.79 -9.84 0.23
N ASP A 149 -2.74 -8.81 -0.60
CA ASP A 149 -1.91 -7.63 -0.42
C ASP A 149 -2.15 -7.02 0.97
N THR A 150 -1.07 -6.64 1.67
CA THR A 150 -1.15 -6.01 3.00
C THR A 150 -2.00 -4.73 2.98
N TRP A 151 -1.99 -4.01 1.85
CA TRP A 151 -2.84 -2.83 1.68
C TRP A 151 -4.33 -3.17 1.60
N PHE A 152 -4.69 -4.41 1.25
CA PHE A 152 -6.08 -4.88 1.24
C PHE A 152 -6.67 -4.93 2.64
N SER A 153 -5.99 -5.59 3.60
CA SER A 153 -6.45 -5.60 4.98
C SER A 153 -6.34 -4.22 5.63
N SER A 154 -5.27 -3.47 5.34
CA SER A 154 -5.08 -2.11 5.87
C SER A 154 -6.14 -1.12 5.41
N ALA A 155 -6.72 -1.31 4.22
CA ALA A 155 -7.82 -0.51 3.70
C ALA A 155 -9.12 -0.68 4.49
N LEU A 156 -9.27 -1.77 5.25
CA LEU A 156 -10.47 -2.06 6.03
C LEU A 156 -10.41 -1.47 7.45
N TRP A 157 -9.26 -0.92 7.85
CA TRP A 157 -8.98 -0.43 9.20
C TRP A 157 -10.07 0.46 9.84
N PRO A 158 -10.70 1.43 9.13
CA PRO A 158 -11.63 2.37 9.75
C PRO A 158 -12.90 1.74 10.32
N PHE A 159 -13.25 0.52 9.87
CA PHE A 159 -14.48 -0.16 10.27
C PHE A 159 -14.22 -1.57 10.82
N SER A 160 -13.19 -2.28 10.35
CA SER A 160 -12.84 -3.61 10.85
C SER A 160 -12.46 -3.63 12.33
N THR A 161 -11.99 -2.50 12.85
CA THR A 161 -11.66 -2.31 14.28
C THR A 161 -12.87 -2.07 15.18
N LEU A 162 -14.04 -1.82 14.60
CA LEU A 162 -15.25 -1.40 15.33
C LEU A 162 -16.35 -2.49 15.36
N GLY A 163 -15.99 -3.74 15.06
CA GLY A 163 -16.93 -4.87 15.06
C GLY A 163 -17.61 -5.15 13.71
N TRP A 164 -17.22 -4.45 12.63
CA TRP A 164 -17.62 -4.82 11.27
C TRP A 164 -17.21 -6.28 10.97
N PRO A 165 -18.06 -7.11 10.32
CA PRO A 165 -19.20 -6.74 9.47
C PRO A 165 -20.55 -6.52 10.18
N ASP A 166 -20.63 -6.61 11.51
CA ASP A 166 -21.88 -6.33 12.22
C ASP A 166 -22.11 -4.82 12.35
N LEU A 167 -22.96 -4.28 11.49
CA LEU A 167 -23.36 -2.86 11.53
C LEU A 167 -24.19 -2.49 12.77
N LEU A 168 -24.64 -3.49 13.53
CA LEU A 168 -25.36 -3.26 14.78
C LEU A 168 -24.44 -3.15 16.00
N ALA A 169 -23.15 -3.48 15.84
CA ALA A 169 -22.13 -3.36 16.88
C ALA A 169 -22.11 -1.94 17.48
N GLU A 170 -21.99 -1.88 18.80
CA GLU A 170 -22.06 -0.62 19.55
C GLU A 170 -20.95 0.35 19.14
N ASP A 171 -19.71 -0.16 19.02
CA ASP A 171 -18.56 0.64 18.61
C ASP A 171 -18.71 1.19 17.19
N PHE A 172 -19.22 0.38 16.26
CA PHE A 172 -19.46 0.82 14.88
C PHE A 172 -20.45 2.00 14.85
N LYS A 173 -21.61 1.87 15.52
CA LYS A 173 -22.61 2.93 15.57
C LYS A 173 -22.13 4.21 16.24
N ARG A 174 -21.22 4.08 17.21
CA ARG A 174 -20.77 5.21 18.03
C ARG A 174 -19.60 5.96 17.42
N PHE A 175 -18.66 5.24 16.82
CA PHE A 175 -17.36 5.79 16.42
C PHE A 175 -17.17 5.89 14.90
N TYR A 176 -18.05 5.30 14.10
CA TYR A 176 -18.07 5.49 12.65
C TYR A 176 -19.16 6.49 12.25
N GLN A 177 -18.87 7.55 11.48
CA GLN A 177 -17.62 7.96 10.83
C GLN A 177 -16.64 8.68 11.78
N THR A 178 -15.33 8.47 11.60
CA THR A 178 -14.30 9.16 12.40
C THR A 178 -14.11 10.61 11.98
N THR A 179 -13.65 11.49 12.86
CA THR A 179 -13.48 12.92 12.50
C THR A 179 -12.22 13.16 11.65
N MET A 180 -11.07 12.63 12.06
CA MET A 180 -9.78 12.94 11.44
C MET A 180 -8.89 11.71 11.33
N LEU A 181 -8.29 11.52 10.15
CA LEU A 181 -7.16 10.61 9.94
C LEU A 181 -5.87 11.44 9.80
N GLU A 182 -4.89 11.16 10.66
CA GLU A 182 -3.56 11.76 10.60
C GLU A 182 -2.56 10.75 10.02
N THR A 183 -1.78 11.13 9.01
CA THR A 183 -0.73 10.28 8.43
C THR A 183 0.29 11.08 7.62
N GLY A 184 1.44 10.46 7.31
CA GLY A 184 2.39 10.98 6.34
C GLY A 184 1.81 11.00 4.92
N HIS A 185 2.18 12.01 4.13
CA HIS A 185 1.73 12.13 2.73
C HIS A 185 2.20 11.00 1.81
N ASP A 186 3.19 10.21 2.21
CA ASP A 186 3.76 9.14 1.38
C ASP A 186 2.85 7.92 1.21
N ILE A 187 1.86 7.74 2.08
CA ILE A 187 0.87 6.66 1.99
C ILE A 187 -0.55 7.13 1.66
N LEU A 188 -0.69 8.37 1.15
CA LEU A 188 -1.97 8.92 0.67
C LEU A 188 -2.67 7.98 -0.34
N PHE A 189 -1.92 7.41 -1.28
CA PHE A 189 -2.52 6.56 -2.32
C PHE A 189 -2.67 5.10 -1.91
N PHE A 190 -1.69 4.57 -1.18
CA PHE A 190 -1.65 3.16 -0.81
C PHE A 190 -2.59 2.84 0.35
N TRP A 191 -2.84 3.81 1.23
CA TRP A 191 -3.65 3.61 2.42
C TRP A 191 -4.89 4.48 2.45
N VAL A 192 -4.74 5.82 2.46
CA VAL A 192 -5.87 6.74 2.63
C VAL A 192 -6.91 6.57 1.53
N ALA A 193 -6.49 6.63 0.26
CA ALA A 193 -7.39 6.45 -0.87
C ALA A 193 -8.09 5.08 -0.85
N ARG A 194 -7.38 4.02 -0.46
CA ARG A 194 -7.94 2.68 -0.33
C ARG A 194 -8.98 2.60 0.80
N MET A 195 -8.72 3.22 1.95
CA MET A 195 -9.70 3.32 3.04
C MET A 195 -10.95 4.07 2.63
N VAL A 196 -10.82 5.19 1.90
CA VAL A 196 -11.98 5.96 1.41
C VAL A 196 -12.81 5.11 0.45
N MET A 197 -12.18 4.49 -0.55
CA MET A 197 -12.85 3.62 -1.52
C MET A 197 -13.58 2.45 -0.86
N MET A 198 -12.90 1.70 0.01
CA MET A 198 -13.49 0.53 0.67
C MET A 198 -14.51 0.92 1.75
N GLY A 199 -14.29 2.02 2.46
CA GLY A 199 -15.23 2.56 3.43
C GLY A 199 -16.57 2.88 2.77
N ILE A 200 -16.56 3.64 1.69
CA ILE A 200 -17.78 3.98 0.95
C ILE A 200 -18.44 2.72 0.37
N GLU A 201 -17.66 1.79 -0.18
CA GLU A 201 -18.20 0.56 -0.78
C GLU A 201 -18.93 -0.32 0.25
N PHE A 202 -18.35 -0.54 1.42
CA PHE A 202 -18.87 -1.50 2.40
C PHE A 202 -19.83 -0.88 3.43
N THR A 203 -19.76 0.44 3.66
CA THR A 203 -20.56 1.12 4.69
C THR A 203 -21.53 2.16 4.12
N GLY A 204 -21.33 2.59 2.87
CA GLY A 204 -22.13 3.64 2.22
C GLY A 204 -21.72 5.07 2.57
N THR A 205 -20.77 5.27 3.50
CA THR A 205 -20.29 6.59 3.90
C THR A 205 -18.77 6.68 3.88
N VAL A 206 -18.24 7.90 3.85
CA VAL A 206 -16.80 8.13 4.02
C VAL A 206 -16.31 7.66 5.40
N PRO A 207 -15.07 7.14 5.52
CA PRO A 207 -14.52 6.65 6.78
C PRO A 207 -14.03 7.73 7.76
N PHE A 208 -13.65 8.91 7.24
CA PHE A 208 -13.19 10.06 8.02
C PHE A 208 -13.58 11.36 7.33
N SER A 209 -13.87 12.42 8.08
CA SER A 209 -14.26 13.73 7.51
C SER A 209 -13.04 14.56 7.08
N TYR A 210 -11.94 14.45 7.82
CA TYR A 210 -10.69 15.17 7.55
C TYR A 210 -9.51 14.21 7.40
N VAL A 211 -8.64 14.47 6.43
CA VAL A 211 -7.34 13.82 6.30
C VAL A 211 -6.26 14.85 6.52
N TYR A 212 -5.50 14.70 7.59
CA TYR A 212 -4.35 15.54 7.88
C TYR A 212 -3.07 14.82 7.44
N LEU A 213 -2.42 15.38 6.41
CA LEU A 213 -1.19 14.88 5.84
C LEU A 213 0.00 15.68 6.39
N HIS A 214 0.73 15.08 7.34
CA HIS A 214 1.97 15.66 7.82
C HIS A 214 3.15 15.32 6.88
N GLY A 215 4.22 16.11 6.99
CA GLY A 215 5.49 15.84 6.30
C GLY A 215 6.23 14.63 6.84
N LEU A 216 7.25 14.19 6.10
CA LEU A 216 8.17 13.15 6.56
C LEU A 216 9.28 13.77 7.40
N ILE A 217 9.70 13.02 8.43
CA ILE A 217 10.92 13.36 9.16
C ILE A 217 12.12 12.88 8.34
N ARG A 218 13.05 13.79 8.10
CA ARG A 218 14.28 13.56 7.36
C ARG A 218 15.48 13.70 8.27
N ASP A 219 16.59 13.11 7.85
CA ASP A 219 17.86 13.34 8.52
C ASP A 219 18.34 14.80 8.36
N SER A 220 19.42 15.17 9.04
CA SER A 220 19.98 16.52 9.00
C SER A 220 20.40 16.98 7.59
N GLN A 221 20.63 16.03 6.67
CA GLN A 221 20.99 16.28 5.27
C GLN A 221 19.76 16.30 4.33
N GLY A 222 18.55 16.15 4.87
CA GLY A 222 17.31 16.14 4.09
C GLY A 222 17.05 14.83 3.34
N ARG A 223 17.68 13.72 3.73
CA ARG A 223 17.37 12.39 3.16
C ARG A 223 16.26 11.73 3.96
N LYS A 224 15.38 10.98 3.28
CA LYS A 224 14.35 10.19 3.96
C LYS A 224 15.03 9.20 4.91
N MET A 225 14.56 9.14 6.17
CA MET A 225 15.08 8.17 7.11
C MET A 225 14.66 6.76 6.69
N SER A 226 15.62 5.84 6.65
CA SER A 226 15.36 4.43 6.32
C SER A 226 16.40 3.54 6.98
N LYS A 227 15.96 2.34 7.41
CA LYS A 227 16.86 1.35 8.02
C LYS A 227 18.00 0.98 7.07
N THR A 228 17.73 0.86 5.77
CA THR A 228 18.72 0.50 4.74
C THR A 228 19.82 1.54 4.58
N LEU A 229 19.50 2.84 4.72
CA LEU A 229 20.51 3.91 4.68
C LEU A 229 21.25 4.08 6.01
N GLY A 230 20.81 3.42 7.10
CA GLY A 230 21.40 3.56 8.43
C GLY A 230 21.25 4.96 9.03
N ASN A 231 20.40 5.82 8.46
CA ASN A 231 20.20 7.21 8.90
C ASN A 231 18.96 7.37 9.80
N VAL A 232 18.53 6.29 10.45
CA VAL A 232 17.39 6.31 11.38
C VAL A 232 17.88 6.84 12.72
N ILE A 233 17.17 7.82 13.25
CA ILE A 233 17.34 8.30 14.62
C ILE A 233 16.31 7.58 15.49
N ASP A 234 16.77 6.83 16.49
CA ASP A 234 15.87 6.18 17.43
C ASP A 234 15.21 7.24 18.34
N PRO A 235 13.86 7.29 18.39
CA PRO A 235 13.16 8.24 19.25
C PRO A 235 13.51 8.03 20.73
N LEU A 236 13.73 6.80 21.19
CA LEU A 236 14.05 6.51 22.59
C LEU A 236 15.44 7.02 22.97
N ASP A 237 16.42 6.90 22.09
CA ASP A 237 17.75 7.44 22.35
C ASP A 237 17.74 8.97 22.35
N THR A 238 16.93 9.57 21.47
CA THR A 238 16.71 11.02 21.47
C THR A 238 16.03 11.48 22.76
N ILE A 239 15.02 10.75 23.24
CA ILE A 239 14.32 11.03 24.50
C ILE A 239 15.29 10.96 25.69
N LYS A 240 16.18 9.96 25.75
CA LYS A 240 17.16 9.85 26.83
C LYS A 240 18.09 11.07 26.91
N VAL A 241 18.46 11.65 25.77
CA VAL A 241 19.40 12.79 25.72
C VAL A 241 18.69 14.14 25.89
N PHE A 242 17.55 14.32 25.23
CA PHE A 242 16.88 15.63 25.11
C PHE A 242 15.59 15.76 25.93
N GLY A 243 14.98 14.65 26.32
CA GLY A 243 13.67 14.62 26.97
C GLY A 243 12.51 14.47 25.99
N THR A 244 11.41 13.89 26.47
CA THR A 244 10.19 13.62 25.68
C THR A 244 9.56 14.90 25.14
N ASP A 245 9.45 15.93 25.96
CA ASP A 245 8.79 17.18 25.57
C ASP A 245 9.60 17.94 24.53
N ALA A 246 10.93 17.95 24.64
CA ALA A 246 11.80 18.55 23.64
C ALA A 246 11.63 17.87 22.27
N LEU A 247 11.55 16.53 22.21
CA LEU A 247 11.29 15.80 20.98
C LEU A 247 9.89 16.10 20.42
N ARG A 248 8.84 15.98 21.24
CA ARG A 248 7.46 16.24 20.81
C ARG A 248 7.27 17.66 20.30
N PHE A 249 7.80 18.65 21.02
CA PHE A 249 7.74 20.05 20.61
C PHE A 249 8.48 20.28 19.29
N THR A 250 9.66 19.68 19.12
CA THR A 250 10.42 19.77 17.86
C THR A 250 9.62 19.23 16.67
N LEU A 251 8.95 18.10 16.84
CA LEU A 251 8.14 17.49 15.78
C LEU A 251 6.87 18.29 15.49
N ALA A 252 6.22 18.82 16.54
CA ALA A 252 4.98 19.60 16.43
C ALA A 252 5.17 20.97 15.76
N LEU A 253 6.39 21.52 15.75
CA LEU A 253 6.73 22.75 15.03
C LEU A 253 6.78 22.57 13.50
N GLY A 254 6.64 21.35 13.00
CA GLY A 254 6.56 21.09 11.56
C GLY A 254 5.33 21.74 10.92
N THR A 255 5.51 22.34 9.75
CA THR A 255 4.37 22.81 8.94
C THR A 255 3.66 21.63 8.29
N SER A 256 2.33 21.60 8.34
CA SER A 256 1.51 20.57 7.70
C SER A 256 1.93 20.34 6.24
N GLY A 257 2.05 19.08 5.85
CA GLY A 257 2.50 18.65 4.54
C GLY A 257 3.97 18.90 4.18
N GLN A 258 4.75 19.63 4.98
CA GLN A 258 6.16 19.93 4.70
C GLN A 258 7.07 19.03 5.52
N ASP A 259 8.08 18.47 4.85
CA ASP A 259 9.05 17.59 5.50
C ASP A 259 9.91 18.38 6.50
N LEU A 260 10.26 17.73 7.60
CA LEU A 260 11.03 18.31 8.69
C LEU A 260 12.37 17.60 8.79
N ASN A 261 13.47 18.34 8.63
CA ASN A 261 14.79 17.83 8.96
C ASN A 261 14.97 17.84 10.48
N LEU A 262 15.23 16.67 11.05
CA LEU A 262 15.57 16.52 12.46
C LEU A 262 17.07 16.78 12.62
N SER A 263 17.40 17.83 13.38
CA SER A 263 18.78 18.20 13.69
C SER A 263 18.98 18.33 15.20
N THR A 264 20.19 18.00 15.66
CA THR A 264 20.60 18.11 17.06
C THR A 264 20.51 19.53 17.60
N GLU A 265 20.74 20.53 16.74
CA GLU A 265 20.67 21.94 17.10
C GLU A 265 19.22 22.33 17.44
N ARG A 266 18.25 21.89 16.64
CA ARG A 266 16.82 22.12 16.89
C ARG A 266 16.37 21.45 18.19
N LEU A 267 16.78 20.21 18.42
CA LEU A 267 16.49 19.48 19.65
C LEU A 267 17.09 20.17 20.89
N THR A 268 18.32 20.66 20.78
CA THR A 268 18.99 21.38 21.87
C THR A 268 18.28 22.71 22.19
N ALA A 269 17.89 23.47 21.18
CA ALA A 269 17.14 24.71 21.35
C ALA A 269 15.78 24.46 22.02
N ASN A 270 15.04 23.44 21.58
CA ASN A 270 13.74 23.09 22.13
C ASN A 270 13.84 22.47 23.55
N LYS A 271 14.94 21.78 23.86
CA LYS A 271 15.27 21.41 25.24
C LYS A 271 15.49 22.63 26.13
N ALA A 272 16.21 23.64 25.64
CA ALA A 272 16.41 24.89 26.39
C ALA A 272 15.08 25.63 26.61
N PHE A 273 14.18 25.62 25.63
CA PHE A 273 12.83 26.18 25.75
C PHE A 273 12.00 25.44 26.81
N THR A 274 11.97 24.10 26.76
CA THR A 274 11.23 23.29 27.75
C THR A 274 11.76 23.44 29.17
N ASN A 275 13.07 23.66 29.35
CA ASN A 275 13.67 24.00 30.64
C ASN A 275 13.35 25.42 31.14
N LYS A 276 12.88 26.31 30.26
CA LYS A 276 12.63 27.72 30.58
C LYS A 276 11.17 27.99 31.01
N LEU A 277 10.23 27.13 30.62
CA LEU A 277 8.82 27.16 31.05
C LEU A 277 8.71 27.05 32.58
#